data_AF-A0A8J2LPM5-F1
#
_entry.id   AF-A0A8J2LPM5-F1
#
_cell.length_a   1.000
_cell.length_b   1.000
_cell.length_c   1.000
_cell.angle_alpha   90.00
_cell.angle_beta   90.00
_cell.angle_gamma   90.00
#
_symmetry.space_group_name_H-M   'P 1'
#
loop_
_entity.id
_entity.type
_entity.pdbx_description
1 polymer ?
#
loop_
_entity_poly.entity_id
_entity_poly.type
_entity_poly.pdbx_seq_one_letter_code
_entity_poly.pdbx_strand_id
1 'polypeptide(L)'
;MVETNCETDFVSRNKKFHSLVQRVTQGCFHFSGEQSGLTGNTVVYKVPLAADQLANLPLAESRPVKDETALSIGELGENIQNRRAVYFRAVAPVQLAGYTHPLPEGGVKKDVVQSGRYGVIVAYKPTSASISSDKSAGRLEDIGRQLCMNPTEIGTFKKVEQTTEPEIITKEPDPPALESDNVEAAQPYYNDDETTLLNQEFLLDPDMTVGEYLFNNGVEVLDFSRFECGEKIESTQHG
;
A
#
# COMPACT_ATOMS: atom_id res chain seq x y z
N MET A 1 9.27 -4.06 0.29
CA MET A 1 8.60 -5.25 0.87
C MET A 1 9.18 -6.50 0.21
N VAL A 2 9.42 -7.56 0.99
CA VAL A 2 10.02 -8.82 0.52
C VAL A 2 9.21 -9.99 1.09
N GLU A 3 8.96 -11.03 0.28
CA GLU A 3 8.45 -12.32 0.75
C GLU A 3 9.58 -13.34 0.76
N THR A 4 9.88 -13.88 1.94
CA THR A 4 10.82 -14.98 2.14
C THR A 4 10.09 -16.13 2.83
N ASN A 5 10.14 -17.32 2.24
CA ASN A 5 9.49 -18.52 2.76
C ASN A 5 10.53 -19.50 3.34
N CYS A 6 10.10 -20.27 4.34
CA CYS A 6 10.79 -21.44 4.88
C CYS A 6 9.77 -22.58 5.04
N GLU A 7 10.24 -23.79 5.34
CA GLU A 7 9.39 -24.97 5.43
C GLU A 7 8.56 -24.99 6.71
N THR A 8 9.16 -24.59 7.84
CA THR A 8 8.49 -24.66 9.15
C THR A 8 8.33 -23.32 9.84
N ASP A 9 7.38 -23.26 10.78
CA ASP A 9 7.20 -22.11 11.66
C ASP A 9 8.29 -22.01 12.74
N PHE A 10 9.02 -23.09 13.01
CA PHE A 10 10.21 -23.06 13.86
C PHE A 10 11.32 -22.22 13.22
N VAL A 11 11.60 -22.39 11.93
CA VAL A 11 12.56 -21.55 11.21
C VAL A 11 12.04 -20.12 11.02
N SER A 12 10.76 -19.93 10.76
CA SER A 12 10.19 -18.59 10.59
C SER A 12 10.27 -17.72 11.85
N ARG A 13 10.46 -18.33 13.04
CA ARG A 13 10.68 -17.65 14.33
C ARG A 13 12.15 -17.58 14.73
N ASN A 14 13.06 -18.15 13.94
CA ASN A 14 14.48 -18.19 14.24
C ASN A 14 15.17 -16.84 13.97
N LYS A 15 16.01 -16.38 14.91
CA LYS A 15 16.74 -15.10 14.79
C LYS A 15 17.64 -15.03 13.55
N LYS A 16 18.23 -16.15 13.13
CA LYS A 16 19.08 -16.20 11.92
C LYS A 16 18.25 -16.00 10.66
N PHE A 17 17.07 -16.64 10.59
CA PHE A 17 16.12 -16.42 9.50
C PHE A 17 15.67 -14.95 9.46
N HIS A 18 15.31 -14.37 10.62
CA HIS A 18 14.94 -12.95 10.71
C HIS A 18 16.07 -12.04 10.24
N SER A 19 17.31 -12.39 10.58
CA SER A 19 18.49 -11.64 10.15
C SER A 19 18.70 -11.72 8.62
N LEU A 20 18.45 -12.88 8.00
CA LEU A 20 18.44 -13.01 6.55
C LEU A 20 17.38 -12.10 5.93
N VAL A 21 16.13 -12.20 6.39
CA VAL A 21 15.00 -11.38 5.89
C VAL A 21 15.31 -9.89 6.01
N GLN A 22 15.91 -9.47 7.13
CA GLN A 22 16.36 -8.10 7.35
C GLN A 22 17.41 -7.68 6.33
N ARG A 23 18.46 -8.48 6.12
CA ARG A 23 19.53 -8.18 5.15
C ARG A 23 18.99 -8.08 3.72
N VAL A 24 18.13 -9.01 3.31
CA VAL A 24 17.49 -8.99 1.98
C VAL A 24 16.61 -7.76 1.82
N THR A 25 15.80 -7.42 2.84
CA THR A 25 14.94 -6.24 2.81
C THR A 25 15.74 -4.94 2.72
N GLN A 26 16.82 -4.82 3.48
CA GLN A 26 17.74 -3.68 3.41
C GLN A 26 18.43 -3.59 2.04
N GLY A 27 18.89 -4.71 1.49
CA GLY A 27 19.45 -4.77 0.14
C GLY A 27 18.47 -4.25 -0.93
N CYS A 28 17.22 -4.71 -0.88
CA CYS A 28 16.15 -4.20 -1.75
C CYS A 28 15.93 -2.69 -1.59
N PHE A 29 15.96 -2.19 -0.34
CA PHE A 29 15.82 -0.77 -0.06
C PHE A 29 16.98 0.05 -0.64
N HIS A 30 18.23 -0.39 -0.45
CA HIS A 30 19.41 0.28 -1.01
C HIS A 30 19.39 0.26 -2.54
N PHE A 31 19.14 -0.90 -3.15
CA PHE A 31 19.01 -1.04 -4.59
C PHE A 31 17.95 -0.08 -5.15
N SER A 32 16.81 0.07 -4.47
CA SER A 32 15.76 1.00 -4.91
C SER A 32 16.23 2.46 -4.96
N GLY A 33 17.17 2.86 -4.11
CA GLY A 33 17.73 4.21 -4.07
C GLY A 33 18.64 4.54 -5.25
N GLU A 34 19.40 3.54 -5.73
CA GLU A 34 20.33 3.65 -6.85
C GLU A 34 19.63 3.70 -8.22
N GLN A 35 18.41 3.17 -8.29
CA GLN A 35 17.63 3.19 -9.54
C GLN A 35 17.22 4.63 -9.89
N SER A 36 17.62 5.10 -11.08
CA SER A 36 17.18 6.38 -11.62
C SER A 36 15.75 6.22 -12.15
N GLY A 37 14.73 6.63 -11.38
CA GLY A 37 13.34 6.21 -11.64
C GLY A 37 12.29 7.31 -11.74
N LEU A 38 12.67 8.59 -11.76
CA LEU A 38 11.69 9.68 -11.83
C LEU A 38 11.96 10.54 -13.07
N THR A 39 11.43 10.09 -14.21
CA THR A 39 11.37 10.88 -15.44
C THR A 39 9.90 11.20 -15.75
N GLY A 40 9.61 12.45 -16.11
CA GLY A 40 8.25 12.91 -16.44
C GLY A 40 7.34 13.16 -15.22
N ASN A 41 6.03 13.00 -15.41
CA ASN A 41 4.98 13.34 -14.43
C ASN A 41 4.65 12.20 -13.44
N THR A 42 5.47 11.15 -13.37
CA THR A 42 5.22 10.00 -12.50
C THR A 42 5.48 10.36 -11.03
N VAL A 43 4.43 10.28 -10.19
CA VAL A 43 4.51 10.62 -8.75
C VAL A 43 4.68 9.40 -7.83
N VAL A 44 4.34 8.20 -8.32
CA VAL A 44 4.54 6.91 -7.65
C VAL A 44 5.19 5.94 -8.63
N TYR A 45 6.26 5.29 -8.19
CA TYR A 45 6.97 4.27 -8.95
C TYR A 45 7.02 2.98 -8.15
N LYS A 46 6.46 1.91 -8.73
CA LYS A 46 6.36 0.58 -8.12
C LYS A 46 7.09 -0.41 -9.02
N VAL A 47 8.06 -1.11 -8.46
CA VAL A 47 8.84 -2.10 -9.20
C VAL A 47 8.76 -3.45 -8.51
N PRO A 48 8.11 -4.44 -9.13
CA PRO A 48 8.21 -5.82 -8.69
C PRO A 48 9.59 -6.39 -9.06
N LEU A 49 10.14 -7.21 -8.18
CA LEU A 49 11.30 -8.05 -8.43
C LEU A 49 10.87 -9.50 -8.31
N ALA A 50 10.96 -10.24 -9.41
CA ALA A 50 10.74 -11.68 -9.41
C ALA A 50 11.88 -12.41 -8.68
N ALA A 51 11.67 -13.70 -8.38
CA ALA A 51 12.60 -14.52 -7.60
C ALA A 51 14.04 -14.51 -8.17
N ASP A 52 14.18 -14.56 -9.49
CA ASP A 52 15.46 -14.55 -10.21
C ASP A 52 16.18 -13.20 -10.10
N GLN A 53 15.44 -12.09 -10.25
CA GLN A 53 15.97 -10.74 -10.08
C GLN A 53 16.41 -10.50 -8.63
N LEU A 54 15.57 -10.92 -7.68
CA LEU A 54 15.84 -10.82 -6.26
C LEU A 54 17.05 -11.66 -5.85
N ALA A 55 17.17 -12.89 -6.36
CA ALA A 55 18.28 -13.79 -6.07
C ALA A 55 19.66 -13.23 -6.48
N ASN A 56 19.71 -12.40 -7.51
CA ASN A 56 20.94 -11.78 -8.00
C ASN A 56 21.18 -10.37 -7.46
N LEU A 57 20.27 -9.83 -6.64
CA LEU A 57 20.44 -8.51 -6.03
C LEU A 57 21.66 -8.51 -5.09
N PRO A 58 22.59 -7.55 -5.23
CA PRO A 58 23.75 -7.45 -4.36
C PRO A 58 23.37 -6.93 -2.98
N LEU A 59 23.82 -7.63 -1.93
CA LEU A 59 23.73 -7.19 -0.54
C LEU A 59 25.01 -6.46 -0.13
N ALA A 60 25.14 -6.13 1.16
CA ALA A 60 26.38 -5.62 1.73
C ALA A 60 27.57 -6.53 1.36
N GLU A 61 28.73 -5.92 1.14
CA GLU A 61 29.95 -6.61 0.67
C GLU A 61 29.82 -7.28 -0.72
N SER A 62 28.82 -6.86 -1.52
CA SER A 62 28.58 -7.33 -2.89
C SER A 62 28.24 -8.83 -3.01
N ARG A 63 27.85 -9.48 -1.91
CA ARG A 63 27.35 -10.85 -1.95
C ARG A 63 25.90 -10.86 -2.46
N PRO A 64 25.54 -11.67 -3.48
CA PRO A 64 24.16 -11.73 -3.95
C PRO A 64 23.25 -12.44 -2.95
N VAL A 65 21.96 -12.10 -2.97
CA VAL A 65 20.93 -12.71 -2.12
C VAL A 65 20.97 -14.24 -2.15
N LYS A 66 21.17 -14.87 -3.31
CA LYS A 66 21.22 -16.33 -3.44
C LYS A 66 22.32 -16.98 -2.60
N ASP A 67 23.48 -16.36 -2.50
CA ASP A 67 24.62 -16.91 -1.74
C ASP A 67 24.34 -16.79 -0.24
N GLU A 68 23.80 -15.66 0.19
CA GLU A 68 23.39 -15.43 1.57
C GLU A 68 22.25 -16.37 2.00
N THR A 69 21.34 -16.66 1.07
CA THR A 69 20.27 -17.64 1.26
C THR A 69 20.83 -19.05 1.41
N ALA A 70 21.77 -19.45 0.55
CA ALA A 70 22.41 -20.76 0.62
C ALA A 70 23.17 -20.99 1.94
N LEU A 71 23.86 -19.96 2.45
CA LEU A 71 24.48 -20.01 3.77
C LEU A 71 23.43 -20.24 4.87
N SER A 72 22.32 -19.50 4.83
CA SER A 72 21.25 -19.64 5.82
C SER A 72 20.59 -21.03 5.76
N ILE A 73 20.42 -21.61 4.56
CA ILE A 73 19.94 -22.98 4.38
C ILE A 73 20.90 -23.98 5.05
N GLY A 74 22.21 -23.83 4.83
CA GLY A 74 23.21 -24.69 5.46
C GLY A 74 23.22 -24.59 6.98
N GLU A 75 22.95 -23.41 7.54
CA GLU A 75 22.90 -23.18 8.98
C GLU A 75 21.60 -23.62 9.66
N LEU A 76 20.48 -23.51 8.96
CA LEU A 76 19.15 -23.78 9.51
C LEU A 76 18.65 -25.19 9.16
N GLY A 77 19.22 -25.83 8.14
CA GLY A 77 18.87 -27.18 7.72
C GLY A 77 17.51 -27.31 7.02
N GLU A 78 16.92 -26.20 6.58
CA GLU A 78 15.64 -26.16 5.86
C GLU A 78 15.78 -25.37 4.55
N ASN A 79 14.96 -25.69 3.56
CA ASN A 79 14.89 -24.89 2.35
C ASN A 79 14.34 -23.49 2.66
N ILE A 80 14.98 -22.47 2.07
CA ILE A 80 14.58 -21.07 2.20
C ILE A 80 14.49 -20.48 0.80
N GLN A 81 13.40 -19.78 0.52
CA GLN A 81 13.16 -19.16 -0.77
C GLN A 81 12.86 -17.67 -0.60
N ASN A 82 13.66 -16.83 -1.26
CA ASN A 82 13.30 -15.43 -1.49
C ASN A 82 12.41 -15.34 -2.72
N ARG A 83 11.10 -15.21 -2.50
CA ARG A 83 10.09 -15.49 -3.51
C ARG A 83 9.81 -14.31 -4.42
N ARG A 84 9.69 -13.12 -3.84
CA ARG A 84 9.43 -11.87 -4.57
C ARG A 84 9.77 -10.69 -3.70
N ALA A 85 10.03 -9.56 -4.33
CA ALA A 85 10.09 -8.27 -3.66
C ALA A 85 9.32 -7.22 -4.47
N VAL A 86 8.98 -6.13 -3.82
CA VAL A 86 8.48 -4.91 -4.46
C VAL A 86 9.04 -3.72 -3.70
N TYR A 87 9.54 -2.73 -4.43
CA TYR A 87 9.88 -1.44 -3.85
C TYR A 87 9.03 -0.33 -4.46
N PHE A 88 8.76 0.67 -3.63
CA PHE A 88 8.02 1.86 -3.99
C PHE A 88 8.93 3.06 -3.84
N ARG A 89 8.80 4.01 -4.76
CA ARG A 89 9.32 5.37 -4.62
C ARG A 89 8.17 6.34 -4.85
N ALA A 90 8.15 7.41 -4.07
CA ALA A 90 7.15 8.45 -4.18
C ALA A 90 7.84 9.82 -4.19
N VAL A 91 7.23 10.77 -4.88
CA VAL A 91 7.64 12.18 -4.88
C VAL A 91 6.59 12.99 -4.15
N ALA A 92 7.05 13.97 -3.37
CA ALA A 92 6.15 14.89 -2.69
C ALA A 92 5.12 15.50 -3.68
N PRO A 93 3.84 15.63 -3.29
CA PRO A 93 3.31 15.45 -1.93
C PRO A 93 2.94 14.00 -1.57
N VAL A 94 3.23 13.02 -2.43
CA VAL A 94 2.91 11.61 -2.16
C VAL A 94 3.83 11.06 -1.08
N GLN A 95 3.23 10.30 -0.17
CA GLN A 95 3.89 9.62 0.94
C GLN A 95 3.69 8.11 0.84
N LEU A 96 4.60 7.36 1.45
CA LEU A 96 4.53 5.90 1.54
C LEU A 96 4.32 5.49 3.00
N ALA A 97 3.43 4.54 3.23
CA ALA A 97 3.27 3.87 4.50
C ALA A 97 3.37 2.36 4.33
N GLY A 98 3.93 1.70 5.35
CA GLY A 98 4.04 0.25 5.42
C GLY A 98 3.26 -0.30 6.62
N TYR A 99 2.67 -1.47 6.45
CA TYR A 99 1.97 -2.18 7.51
C TYR A 99 2.29 -3.68 7.44
N THR A 100 2.41 -4.34 8.58
CA THR A 100 2.54 -5.80 8.67
C THR A 100 1.52 -6.37 9.63
N HIS A 101 1.00 -7.55 9.33
CA HIS A 101 0.14 -8.30 10.25
C HIS A 101 0.71 -9.70 10.53
N PRO A 102 0.80 -10.13 11.81
CA PRO A 102 0.53 -9.33 13.00
C PRO A 102 1.48 -8.13 13.14
N LEU A 103 1.05 -7.11 13.89
CA LEU A 103 1.90 -5.96 14.23
C LEU A 103 3.05 -6.44 15.11
N PRO A 104 4.28 -5.93 14.89
CA PRO A 104 5.41 -6.25 15.76
C PRO A 104 5.20 -5.71 17.18
N GLU A 105 5.79 -6.38 18.16
CA GLU A 105 5.79 -5.90 19.55
C GLU A 105 6.44 -4.51 19.64
N GLY A 106 5.72 -3.56 20.25
CA GLY A 106 6.15 -2.16 20.35
C GLY A 106 5.79 -1.30 19.14
N GLY A 107 4.93 -1.79 18.24
CA GLY A 107 4.33 -1.01 17.16
C GLY A 107 5.27 -0.71 15.99
N VAL A 108 4.84 0.21 15.13
CA VAL A 108 5.58 0.56 13.93
C VAL A 108 6.77 1.46 14.27
N LYS A 109 7.99 1.03 13.90
CA LYS A 109 9.22 1.79 14.11
C LYS A 109 9.80 2.23 12.77
N LYS A 110 10.16 3.51 12.68
CA LYS A 110 10.81 4.08 11.49
C LYS A 110 12.18 3.45 11.28
N ASP A 111 12.55 3.22 10.03
CA ASP A 111 13.87 2.71 9.60
C ASP A 111 14.23 1.32 10.16
N VAL A 112 13.24 0.58 10.66
CA VAL A 112 13.38 -0.80 11.14
C VAL A 112 12.59 -1.73 10.24
N VAL A 113 13.21 -2.85 9.85
CA VAL A 113 12.51 -3.89 9.08
C VAL A 113 11.43 -4.53 9.96
N GLN A 114 10.23 -4.62 9.41
CA GLN A 114 9.09 -5.27 10.04
C GLN A 114 8.78 -6.58 9.34
N SER A 115 8.30 -7.55 10.10
CA SER A 115 7.94 -8.87 9.60
C SER A 115 6.59 -9.29 10.14
N GLY A 116 5.84 -10.01 9.31
CA GLY A 116 4.52 -10.54 9.59
C GLY A 116 4.12 -11.53 8.51
N ARG A 117 2.97 -12.20 8.69
CA ARG A 117 2.37 -13.06 7.67
C ARG A 117 1.87 -12.23 6.48
N TYR A 118 1.40 -11.02 6.75
CA TYR A 118 0.96 -10.06 5.74
C TYR A 118 1.89 -8.85 5.76
N GLY A 119 2.17 -8.32 4.58
CA GLY A 119 2.85 -7.05 4.40
C GLY A 119 2.08 -6.19 3.41
N VAL A 120 2.01 -4.89 3.68
CA VAL A 120 1.33 -3.92 2.83
C VAL A 120 2.20 -2.68 2.68
N ILE A 121 2.27 -2.12 1.47
CA ILE A 121 2.76 -0.76 1.21
C ILE A 121 1.63 0.03 0.55
N VAL A 122 1.39 1.26 1.00
CA VAL A 122 0.40 2.19 0.45
C VAL A 122 1.07 3.48 0.05
N ALA A 123 0.85 3.92 -1.19
CA ALA A 123 1.16 5.26 -1.66
C ALA A 123 -0.10 6.12 -1.56
N TYR A 124 -0.01 7.25 -0.86
CA TYR A 124 -1.14 8.14 -0.62
C TYR A 124 -0.70 9.59 -0.62
N LYS A 125 -1.64 10.51 -0.87
CA LYS A 125 -1.41 11.96 -0.71
C LYS A 125 -2.50 12.57 0.17
N PRO A 126 -2.16 13.56 1.02
CA PRO A 126 -3.17 14.38 1.68
C PRO A 126 -3.95 15.22 0.66
N THR A 127 -5.27 15.29 0.80
CA THR A 127 -6.14 16.14 -0.04
C THR A 127 -6.45 17.49 0.61
N SER A 128 -6.11 17.66 1.89
CA SER A 128 -6.23 18.93 2.63
C SER A 128 -4.93 19.29 3.33
N ALA A 129 -4.54 20.56 3.25
CA ALA A 129 -3.31 21.09 3.84
C ALA A 129 -3.32 21.12 5.38
N SER A 130 -4.45 20.86 6.03
CA SER A 130 -4.61 20.95 7.48
C SER A 130 -4.31 19.64 8.25
N ILE A 131 -3.90 18.58 7.57
CA ILE A 131 -3.61 17.29 8.21
C ILE A 131 -2.15 17.25 8.68
N SER A 132 -1.95 17.27 10.00
CA SER A 132 -0.67 16.99 10.64
C SER A 132 -0.25 15.53 10.41
N SER A 133 1.05 15.28 10.19
CA SER A 133 1.64 13.96 9.94
C SER A 133 1.27 12.89 10.99
N ASP A 134 1.05 13.30 12.23
CA ASP A 134 0.78 12.38 13.34
C ASP A 134 -0.64 11.81 13.31
N LYS A 135 -1.62 12.59 12.84
CA LYS A 135 -2.99 12.09 12.63
C LYS A 135 -3.09 11.17 11.43
N SER A 136 -2.26 11.39 10.39
CA SER A 136 -2.16 10.46 9.26
C SER A 136 -1.59 9.10 9.65
N ALA A 137 -0.69 9.01 10.64
CA ALA A 137 -0.09 7.74 11.03
C ALA A 137 -1.12 6.72 11.52
N GLY A 138 -2.00 7.10 12.47
CA GLY A 138 -3.07 6.22 12.97
C GLY A 138 -4.04 5.80 11.86
N ARG A 139 -4.39 6.72 10.96
CA ARG A 139 -5.28 6.45 9.81
C ARG A 139 -4.69 5.41 8.85
N LEU A 140 -3.38 5.43 8.64
CA LEU A 140 -2.71 4.51 7.73
C LEU A 140 -2.58 3.11 8.33
N GLU A 141 -2.53 2.98 9.65
CA GLU A 141 -2.64 1.68 10.30
C GLU A 141 -4.02 1.06 10.07
N ASP A 142 -5.08 1.87 10.10
CA ASP A 142 -6.45 1.41 9.82
C ASP A 142 -6.59 0.95 8.36
N ILE A 143 -6.05 1.73 7.41
CA ILE A 143 -6.01 1.34 5.99
C ILE A 143 -5.13 0.11 5.78
N GLY A 144 -3.99 -0.01 6.48
CA GLY A 144 -3.14 -1.18 6.44
C GLY A 144 -3.87 -2.45 6.90
N ARG A 145 -4.64 -2.35 7.99
CA ARG A 145 -5.53 -3.41 8.48
C ARG A 145 -6.59 -3.79 7.44
N GLN A 146 -7.25 -2.80 6.84
CA GLN A 146 -8.22 -3.02 5.77
C GLN A 146 -7.60 -3.76 4.58
N LEU A 147 -6.43 -3.34 4.13
CA LEU A 147 -5.73 -3.93 2.99
C LEU A 147 -5.34 -5.40 3.24
N CYS A 148 -5.28 -5.87 4.49
CA CYS A 148 -5.12 -7.29 4.77
C CYS A 148 -6.33 -8.14 4.35
N MET A 149 -7.52 -7.52 4.20
CA MET A 149 -8.77 -8.14 3.73
C MET A 149 -8.81 -8.43 2.22
N ASN A 150 -7.68 -8.30 1.53
CA ASN A 150 -7.45 -8.71 0.14
C ASN A 150 -8.28 -7.97 -0.94
N PRO A 151 -8.31 -6.63 -0.94
CA PRO A 151 -8.82 -5.89 -2.09
C PRO A 151 -7.93 -6.11 -3.31
N THR A 152 -8.55 -6.23 -4.49
CA THR A 152 -7.88 -6.54 -5.76
C THR A 152 -7.34 -5.29 -6.45
N GLU A 153 -8.07 -4.17 -6.33
CA GLU A 153 -7.72 -2.88 -6.91
C GLU A 153 -8.20 -1.72 -6.02
N ILE A 154 -7.80 -0.49 -6.32
CA ILE A 154 -8.23 0.68 -5.52
C ILE A 154 -9.70 0.99 -5.78
N GLY A 155 -10.12 1.05 -7.04
CA GLY A 155 -11.38 1.66 -7.47
C GLY A 155 -11.16 3.09 -7.99
N THR A 156 -12.21 3.76 -8.46
CA THR A 156 -12.12 5.13 -9.00
C THR A 156 -13.14 6.07 -8.40
N PHE A 157 -12.73 7.32 -8.17
CA PHE A 157 -13.63 8.44 -7.86
C PHE A 157 -14.10 9.07 -9.17
N LYS A 158 -15.41 9.14 -9.44
CA LYS A 158 -15.96 9.95 -10.54
C LYS A 158 -16.47 11.28 -10.00
N LYS A 159 -16.20 12.35 -10.75
CA LYS A 159 -16.76 13.67 -10.48
C LYS A 159 -18.23 13.63 -10.89
N VAL A 160 -19.14 13.89 -9.96
CA VAL A 160 -20.56 14.11 -10.29
C VAL A 160 -20.65 15.46 -10.99
N GLU A 161 -20.85 15.46 -12.30
CA GLU A 161 -21.43 16.61 -12.98
C GLU A 161 -22.93 16.54 -12.68
N GLN A 162 -23.43 17.36 -11.74
CA GLN A 162 -24.86 17.54 -11.58
C GLN A 162 -25.37 18.18 -12.89
N THR A 163 -25.92 17.38 -13.79
CA THR A 163 -26.84 17.88 -14.81
C THR A 163 -28.08 18.34 -14.06
N THR A 164 -28.13 19.62 -13.69
CA THR A 164 -29.41 20.27 -13.43
C THR A 164 -30.19 20.24 -14.75
N GLU A 165 -31.04 19.23 -14.95
CA GLU A 165 -32.19 19.43 -15.81
C GLU A 165 -32.98 20.59 -15.19
N PRO A 166 -33.20 21.70 -15.92
CA PRO A 166 -33.95 22.80 -15.35
C PRO A 166 -35.40 22.34 -15.18
N GLU A 167 -35.80 22.05 -13.95
CA GLU A 167 -37.21 21.99 -13.60
C GLU A 167 -37.78 23.39 -13.89
N ILE A 168 -38.59 23.50 -14.95
CA ILE A 168 -39.26 24.75 -15.32
C ILE A 168 -40.34 25.02 -14.26
N ILE A 169 -39.93 25.61 -13.15
CA ILE A 169 -40.84 26.19 -12.17
C ILE A 169 -41.22 27.57 -12.70
N THR A 170 -42.37 27.65 -13.35
CA THR A 170 -43.01 28.93 -13.64
C THR A 170 -43.56 29.50 -12.33
N LYS A 171 -42.92 30.54 -11.79
CA LYS A 171 -43.53 31.56 -10.93
C LYS A 171 -42.64 32.81 -10.83
N GLU A 172 -43.32 33.96 -10.82
CA GLU A 172 -42.89 35.36 -10.94
C GLU A 172 -41.83 35.85 -9.92
N PRO A 173 -41.18 37.03 -10.15
CA PRO A 173 -39.90 37.38 -9.54
C PRO A 173 -40.03 38.11 -8.20
N ASP A 174 -39.25 37.68 -7.20
CA ASP A 174 -38.95 38.43 -5.99
C ASP A 174 -37.46 38.88 -5.96
N PRO A 175 -37.08 39.92 -5.19
CA PRO A 175 -35.85 40.71 -5.37
C PRO A 175 -34.56 39.98 -4.91
N PRO A 176 -33.35 40.50 -5.25
CA PRO A 176 -32.11 39.74 -5.16
C PRO A 176 -31.70 39.52 -3.71
N ALA A 177 -31.74 38.26 -3.27
CA ALA A 177 -31.05 37.81 -2.07
C ALA A 177 -29.59 37.50 -2.43
N LEU A 178 -28.70 38.17 -1.73
CA LEU A 178 -27.25 38.01 -1.60
C LEU A 178 -26.70 36.68 -2.12
N GLU A 179 -25.73 36.77 -3.04
CA GLU A 179 -24.86 35.69 -3.50
C GLU A 179 -24.35 34.90 -2.29
N SER A 180 -24.94 33.73 -2.06
CA SER A 180 -24.34 32.72 -1.20
C SER A 180 -23.37 31.95 -2.08
N ASP A 181 -22.10 31.98 -1.70
CA ASP A 181 -21.08 31.09 -2.25
C ASP A 181 -21.52 29.64 -2.01
N ASN A 182 -22.24 29.08 -2.99
CA ASN A 182 -22.51 27.64 -3.03
C ASN A 182 -21.19 26.94 -3.34
N VAL A 183 -20.39 26.72 -2.29
CA VAL A 183 -19.31 25.74 -2.34
C VAL A 183 -20.00 24.37 -2.30
N GLU A 184 -20.32 23.86 -3.49
CA GLU A 184 -20.90 22.54 -3.70
C GLU A 184 -20.01 21.48 -3.04
N ALA A 185 -20.52 20.89 -1.95
CA ALA A 185 -19.83 19.83 -1.24
C ALA A 185 -19.85 18.57 -2.12
N ALA A 186 -18.72 18.28 -2.77
CA ALA A 186 -18.52 17.06 -3.55
C ALA A 186 -18.88 15.84 -2.67
N GLN A 187 -19.94 15.12 -3.04
CA GLN A 187 -20.31 13.86 -2.41
C GLN A 187 -19.60 12.71 -3.16
N PRO A 188 -18.90 11.81 -2.45
CA PRO A 188 -18.28 10.67 -3.10
C PRO A 188 -19.37 9.68 -3.55
N TYR A 189 -19.38 9.34 -4.84
CA TYR A 189 -20.23 8.28 -5.42
C TYR A 189 -19.34 7.16 -5.98
N TYR A 190 -19.73 5.91 -5.71
CA TYR A 190 -18.94 4.69 -5.88
C TYR A 190 -19.42 3.87 -7.09
N ASN A 191 -18.51 3.19 -7.82
CA ASN A 191 -18.90 2.29 -8.91
C ASN A 191 -19.34 0.91 -8.35
N ASP A 192 -20.08 0.13 -9.15
CA ASP A 192 -20.70 -1.16 -8.79
C ASP A 192 -19.74 -2.35 -8.54
N ASP A 193 -18.41 -2.16 -8.50
CA ASP A 193 -17.47 -3.27 -8.23
C ASP A 193 -17.14 -3.36 -6.74
N GLU A 194 -17.88 -4.21 -6.02
CA GLU A 194 -17.72 -4.47 -4.58
C GLU A 194 -16.32 -4.99 -4.19
N THR A 195 -15.48 -5.43 -5.15
CA THR A 195 -14.15 -6.00 -4.85
C THR A 195 -13.05 -4.94 -4.69
N THR A 196 -13.34 -3.68 -5.03
CA THR A 196 -12.37 -2.59 -4.96
C THR A 196 -12.20 -2.07 -3.53
N LEU A 197 -10.97 -1.68 -3.15
CA LEU A 197 -10.64 -1.16 -1.82
C LEU A 197 -11.63 -0.08 -1.37
N LEU A 198 -11.93 0.89 -2.23
CA LEU A 198 -12.77 2.03 -1.89
C LEU A 198 -14.21 1.65 -1.57
N ASN A 199 -14.70 0.53 -2.11
CA ASN A 199 -16.07 0.06 -1.95
C ASN A 199 -16.26 -0.92 -0.78
N GLN A 200 -15.18 -1.41 -0.19
CA GLN A 200 -15.26 -2.32 0.94
C GLN A 200 -15.82 -1.60 2.17
N GLU A 201 -16.59 -2.32 2.99
CA GLU A 201 -16.93 -1.91 4.35
C GLU A 201 -15.64 -1.67 5.14
N PHE A 202 -15.60 -0.58 5.90
CA PHE A 202 -14.46 -0.26 6.71
C PHE A 202 -14.42 -1.14 7.96
N LEU A 203 -13.30 -1.85 8.16
CA LEU A 203 -13.16 -2.89 9.18
C LEU A 203 -13.46 -2.41 10.61
N LEU A 204 -13.18 -1.13 10.91
CA LEU A 204 -13.40 -0.56 12.25
C LEU A 204 -14.78 0.09 12.41
N ASP A 205 -15.47 0.38 11.31
CA ASP A 205 -16.81 0.96 11.29
C ASP A 205 -17.56 0.49 10.03
N PRO A 206 -18.30 -0.64 10.11
CA PRO A 206 -18.99 -1.22 8.96
C PRO A 206 -20.11 -0.35 8.39
N ASP A 207 -20.53 0.70 9.11
CA ASP A 207 -21.56 1.64 8.63
C ASP A 207 -21.01 2.61 7.57
N MET A 208 -19.70 2.58 7.29
CA MET A 208 -19.07 3.36 6.23
C MET A 208 -18.14 2.52 5.35
N THR A 209 -17.92 2.98 4.12
CA THR A 209 -16.92 2.40 3.23
C THR A 209 -15.52 2.93 3.52
N VAL A 210 -14.50 2.21 3.05
CA VAL A 210 -13.11 2.68 3.09
C VAL A 210 -12.95 4.00 2.32
N GLY A 211 -13.65 4.16 1.20
CA GLY A 211 -13.63 5.39 0.43
C GLY A 211 -14.19 6.59 1.21
N GLU A 212 -15.29 6.39 1.94
CA GLU A 212 -15.89 7.43 2.81
C GLU A 212 -14.92 7.77 3.95
N TYR A 213 -14.34 6.76 4.59
CA TYR A 213 -13.34 6.96 5.62
C TYR A 213 -12.14 7.79 5.11
N LEU A 214 -11.60 7.45 3.94
CA LEU A 214 -10.48 8.16 3.31
C LEU A 214 -10.84 9.61 2.97
N PHE A 215 -12.01 9.83 2.38
CA PHE A 215 -12.52 11.15 2.04
C PHE A 215 -12.69 12.03 3.28
N ASN A 216 -13.39 11.53 4.31
CA ASN A 216 -13.62 12.22 5.58
C ASN A 216 -12.31 12.54 6.31
N ASN A 217 -11.27 11.73 6.10
CA ASN A 217 -9.96 11.94 6.68
C ASN A 217 -8.99 12.72 5.78
N GLY A 218 -9.43 13.17 4.60
CA GLY A 218 -8.65 13.96 3.65
C GLY A 218 -7.40 13.24 3.12
N VAL A 219 -7.53 11.96 2.81
CA VAL A 219 -6.47 11.11 2.26
C VAL A 219 -6.94 10.50 0.94
N GLU A 220 -6.08 10.50 -0.06
CA GLU A 220 -6.30 9.82 -1.34
C GLU A 220 -5.23 8.74 -1.52
N VAL A 221 -5.67 7.49 -1.69
CA VAL A 221 -4.78 6.35 -2.01
C VAL A 221 -4.54 6.31 -3.52
N LEU A 222 -3.27 6.21 -3.91
CA LEU A 222 -2.82 6.23 -5.32
C LEU A 222 -2.37 4.87 -5.83
N ASP A 223 -1.72 4.07 -4.99
CA ASP A 223 -1.27 2.71 -5.30
C ASP A 223 -1.10 1.94 -3.99
N PHE A 224 -1.20 0.61 -4.03
CA PHE A 224 -0.82 -0.25 -2.92
C PHE A 224 -0.21 -1.56 -3.43
N SER A 225 0.46 -2.27 -2.53
CA SER A 225 0.83 -3.67 -2.74
C SER A 225 0.66 -4.43 -1.44
N ARG A 226 0.08 -5.63 -1.54
CA ARG A 226 -0.15 -6.57 -0.44
C ARG A 226 0.56 -7.88 -0.77
N PHE A 227 1.33 -8.41 0.17
CA PHE A 227 1.81 -9.80 0.14
C PHE A 227 1.21 -10.57 1.31
N GLU A 228 0.78 -11.81 1.03
CA GLU A 228 0.56 -12.83 2.04
C GLU A 228 1.60 -13.94 1.88
N CYS A 229 2.27 -14.30 2.97
CA CYS A 229 3.26 -15.38 2.97
C CYS A 229 2.62 -16.70 2.52
N GLY A 230 3.14 -17.26 1.43
CA GLY A 230 2.68 -18.55 0.89
C GLY A 230 1.40 -18.47 0.06
N GLU A 231 0.91 -17.27 -0.25
CA GLU A 231 -0.21 -17.05 -1.17
C GLU A 231 0.05 -17.72 -2.52
N LYS A 232 -0.93 -18.41 -3.11
CA LYS A 232 -0.77 -18.95 -4.47
C LYS A 232 -0.89 -17.80 -5.48
N ILE A 233 0.20 -17.50 -6.20
CA ILE A 233 0.16 -16.52 -7.28
C ILE A 233 -0.37 -17.27 -8.49
N GLU A 234 -1.59 -16.96 -8.93
CA GLU A 234 -2.08 -17.46 -10.20
C GLU A 234 -1.17 -16.91 -11.31
N SER A 235 -0.51 -17.80 -12.03
CA SER A 235 0.28 -17.42 -13.19
C SER A 235 -0.68 -16.97 -14.29
N THR A 236 -0.83 -15.66 -14.48
CA THR A 236 -1.40 -15.09 -15.71
C THR A 236 -0.48 -15.41 -16.88
N GLN A 237 -0.55 -16.65 -17.39
CA GLN A 237 -0.10 -16.97 -18.73
C GLN A 237 -1.06 -16.28 -19.70
N HIS A 238 -0.66 -15.10 -20.18
CA HIS A 238 -1.22 -14.60 -21.43
C HIS A 238 -0.58 -15.44 -22.53
N GLY A 239 -1.37 -16.36 -23.09
CA GLY A 239 -1.04 -17.10 -24.31
C GLY A 239 -1.16 -16.24 -25.56
#